data_AF-A0A7S1YZ18-F1
#
_entry.id   AF-A0A7S1YZ18-F1
#
_cell.length_a   1.000
_cell.length_b   1.000
_cell.length_c   1.000
_cell.angle_alpha   90.00
_cell.angle_beta   90.00
_cell.angle_gamma   90.00
#
_symmetry.space_group_name_H-M   'P 1'
#
loop_
_entity.id
_entity.type
_entity.pdbx_description
1 polymer ?
#
loop_
_entity_poly.entity_id
_entity_poly.type
_entity_poly.pdbx_seq_one_letter_code
_entity_poly.pdbx_strand_id
1 'polypeptide(L)'
;MAASSSPKVKVITSECFLIRDALTMKEQVELSAYIHDRDRTPQNEPRAMVPAPRTLVLGDDGASPTVKYRRGDASVVTTMVDQGVACLKRENLGLTGITNDIAEYTSLSMATIRYEAPNGRFPPHVDHCKDSAVFLVSLGRSANFMVRGREETEVRRFQLQSGDALVFDASTEAGLLHGVESIDVA
;
A
#
# COMPACT_ATOMS: atom_id res chain seq x y z
N MET A 1 -19.85 12.93 15.07
CA MET A 1 -19.27 11.59 14.92
C MET A 1 -19.89 10.96 13.68
N ALA A 2 -19.16 10.91 12.56
CA ALA A 2 -19.66 10.25 11.37
C ALA A 2 -19.72 8.74 11.63
N ALA A 3 -20.83 8.10 11.26
CA ALA A 3 -20.94 6.64 11.32
C ALA A 3 -19.80 6.03 10.49
N SER A 4 -19.06 5.08 11.08
CA SER A 4 -18.09 4.28 10.35
C SER A 4 -18.86 3.49 9.28
N SER A 5 -18.74 3.91 8.02
CA SER A 5 -19.17 3.10 6.89
C SER A 5 -18.27 1.87 6.83
N SER A 6 -18.87 0.70 6.62
CA SER A 6 -18.12 -0.53 6.38
C SER A 6 -17.21 -0.37 5.16
N PRO A 7 -15.99 -0.94 5.16
CA PRO A 7 -15.08 -0.88 4.02
C PRO A 7 -15.74 -1.42 2.74
N LYS A 8 -15.56 -0.71 1.61
CA LYS A 8 -16.15 -1.07 0.31
C LYS A 8 -15.07 -1.51 -0.67
N VAL A 9 -15.21 -2.70 -1.24
CA VAL A 9 -14.25 -3.19 -2.23
C VAL A 9 -14.71 -2.84 -3.64
N LYS A 10 -13.80 -2.31 -4.45
CA LYS A 10 -13.96 -2.05 -5.87
C LYS A 10 -12.92 -2.84 -6.65
N VAL A 11 -13.36 -3.63 -7.63
CA VAL A 11 -12.46 -4.30 -8.57
C VAL A 11 -11.87 -3.27 -9.52
N ILE A 12 -10.54 -3.09 -9.45
CA ILE A 12 -9.80 -2.20 -10.35
C ILE A 12 -9.33 -2.97 -11.56
N THR A 13 -8.80 -4.18 -11.43
CA THR A 13 -8.54 -5.14 -12.53
C THR A 13 -8.79 -6.55 -11.99
N SER A 14 -8.55 -7.61 -12.77
CA SER A 14 -8.63 -8.98 -12.23
C SER A 14 -7.64 -9.24 -11.09
N GLU A 15 -6.50 -8.55 -11.09
CA GLU A 15 -5.40 -8.71 -10.14
C GLU A 15 -5.24 -7.52 -9.17
N CYS A 16 -6.22 -6.62 -9.11
CA CYS A 16 -6.10 -5.40 -8.31
C CYS A 16 -7.45 -4.94 -7.74
N PHE A 17 -7.50 -4.76 -6.43
CA PHE A 17 -8.70 -4.41 -5.68
C PHE A 17 -8.45 -3.16 -4.84
N LEU A 18 -9.38 -2.21 -4.88
CA LEU A 18 -9.36 -1.01 -4.06
C LEU A 18 -10.39 -1.15 -2.93
N ILE A 19 -9.92 -1.10 -1.70
CA ILE A 19 -10.73 -1.11 -0.48
C ILE A 19 -10.85 0.34 0.01
N ARG A 20 -12.03 0.92 -0.16
CA ARG A 20 -12.36 2.26 0.36
C ARG A 20 -12.61 2.21 1.85
N ASP A 21 -12.10 3.23 2.55
CA ASP A 21 -12.21 3.34 4.01
C ASP A 21 -11.72 2.06 4.71
N ALA A 22 -10.62 1.48 4.22
CA ALA A 22 -10.04 0.27 4.77
C ALA A 22 -9.60 0.45 6.23
N LEU A 23 -9.15 1.66 6.57
CA LEU A 23 -8.75 2.04 7.93
C LEU A 23 -9.67 3.11 8.51
N THR A 24 -10.16 2.86 9.72
CA THR A 24 -10.79 3.89 10.54
C THR A 24 -9.79 4.99 10.91
N MET A 25 -10.29 6.17 11.31
CA MET A 25 -9.42 7.26 11.76
C MET A 25 -8.49 6.84 12.91
N LYS A 26 -8.98 5.99 13.82
CA LYS A 26 -8.19 5.48 14.93
C LYS A 26 -7.01 4.66 14.42
N GLU A 27 -7.25 3.73 13.50
CA GLU A 27 -6.22 2.89 12.89
C GLU A 27 -5.21 3.70 12.06
N GLN A 28 -5.68 4.75 11.38
CA GLN A 28 -4.79 5.69 10.67
C GLN A 28 -3.83 6.41 11.63
N VAL A 29 -4.32 6.85 12.80
CA VAL A 29 -3.47 7.46 13.84
C VAL A 29 -2.48 6.44 14.39
N GLU A 30 -2.94 5.23 14.69
CA GLU A 30 -2.08 4.15 15.20
C GLU A 30 -0.97 3.78 14.21
N LEU A 31 -1.29 3.64 12.92
CA LEU A 31 -0.29 3.38 11.89
C LEU A 31 0.69 4.54 11.73
N SER A 32 0.18 5.78 11.74
CA SER A 32 1.01 6.97 11.61
C SER A 32 2.00 7.09 12.77
N ALA A 33 1.54 6.87 14.01
CA ALA A 33 2.40 6.84 15.19
C ALA A 33 3.43 5.69 15.10
N TYR A 34 2.98 4.50 14.70
CA TYR A 34 3.86 3.34 14.52
C TYR A 34 5.00 3.60 13.54
N ILE A 35 4.71 4.24 12.40
CA ILE A 35 5.71 4.64 11.40
C ILE A 35 6.65 5.69 12.00
N HIS A 36 6.10 6.71 12.67
CA HIS A 36 6.88 7.79 13.25
C HIS A 36 7.92 7.29 14.28
N ASP A 37 7.50 6.40 15.18
CA ASP A 37 8.37 5.86 16.24
C ASP A 37 9.55 5.04 15.69
N ARG A 38 9.36 4.45 14.51
CA ARG A 38 10.33 3.59 13.81
C ARG A 38 11.16 4.30 12.76
N ASP A 39 10.77 5.51 12.33
CA ASP A 39 11.50 6.24 11.31
C ASP A 39 12.91 6.61 11.82
N ARG A 40 13.93 5.99 11.21
CA ARG A 40 15.35 6.27 11.43
C ARG A 40 15.98 7.04 10.27
N THR A 41 15.16 7.54 9.35
CA THR A 41 15.64 8.24 8.16
C THR A 41 16.40 9.53 8.55
N PRO A 42 17.65 9.73 8.07
CA PRO A 42 18.42 10.93 8.38
C PRO A 42 17.67 12.22 7.99
N GLN A 43 17.56 13.19 8.89
CA GLN A 43 16.80 14.41 8.63
C GLN A 43 17.61 15.53 7.94
N ASN A 44 18.94 15.45 7.98
CA ASN A 44 19.84 16.53 7.56
C ASN A 44 20.45 16.32 6.16
N GLU A 45 19.81 15.54 5.30
CA GLU A 45 20.32 15.33 3.93
C GLU A 45 20.00 16.54 3.04
N PRO A 46 20.93 16.94 2.14
CA PRO A 46 20.66 17.98 1.15
C PRO A 46 19.41 17.65 0.34
N ARG A 47 18.50 18.61 0.22
CA ARG A 47 17.29 18.44 -0.60
C ARG A 47 17.66 18.37 -2.08
N ALA A 48 17.16 17.35 -2.77
CA ALA A 48 17.22 17.30 -4.22
C ALA A 48 16.43 18.47 -4.84
N MET A 49 16.91 19.01 -5.96
CA MET A 49 16.19 20.08 -6.69
C MET A 49 14.80 19.65 -7.18
N VAL A 50 14.63 18.35 -7.44
CA VAL A 50 13.35 17.72 -7.75
C VAL A 50 13.08 16.70 -6.63
N PRO A 51 12.06 16.92 -5.78
CA PRO A 51 11.75 15.99 -4.71
C PRO A 51 11.38 14.62 -5.27
N ALA A 52 12.22 13.62 -5.01
CA ALA A 52 11.88 12.22 -5.23
C ALA A 52 11.06 11.71 -4.03
N PRO A 53 10.17 10.72 -4.22
CA PRO A 53 9.57 10.02 -3.10
C PRO A 53 10.66 9.41 -2.23
N ARG A 54 10.47 9.48 -0.92
CA ARG A 54 11.48 9.04 0.05
C ARG A 54 11.01 7.77 0.74
N THR A 55 11.70 6.66 0.47
CA THR A 55 11.54 5.45 1.27
C THR A 55 12.13 5.68 2.65
N LEU A 56 11.33 5.44 3.70
CA LEU A 56 11.78 5.59 5.09
C LEU A 56 12.60 4.38 5.52
N VAL A 57 13.58 4.63 6.39
CA VAL A 57 14.37 3.59 7.06
C VAL A 57 13.62 3.18 8.32
N LEU A 58 13.03 1.98 8.31
CA LEU A 58 12.21 1.49 9.42
C LEU A 58 12.84 0.31 10.17
N GLY A 59 13.84 -0.35 9.59
CA GLY A 59 14.49 -1.52 10.16
C GLY A 59 15.29 -1.20 11.43
N ASP A 60 15.33 -2.15 12.35
CA ASP A 60 16.03 -2.02 13.64
C ASP A 60 17.56 -1.87 13.49
N ASP A 61 18.12 -2.30 12.35
CA ASP A 61 19.54 -2.18 12.01
C ASP A 61 19.96 -0.77 11.55
N GLY A 62 19.01 0.17 11.44
CA GLY A 62 19.26 1.54 11.00
C GLY A 62 19.66 1.66 9.53
N ALA A 63 19.56 0.58 8.75
CA ALA A 63 19.95 0.55 7.34
C ALA A 63 18.86 -0.06 6.43
N SER A 64 18.04 -0.97 6.96
CA SER A 64 16.98 -1.62 6.21
C SER A 64 15.77 -0.70 6.04
N PRO A 65 15.28 -0.49 4.80
CA PRO A 65 14.03 0.23 4.55
C PRO A 65 12.78 -0.58 4.92
N THR A 66 12.96 -1.82 5.38
CA THR A 66 11.87 -2.74 5.67
C THR A 66 11.94 -3.33 7.06
N VAL A 67 10.76 -3.50 7.67
CA VAL A 67 10.55 -4.31 8.87
C VAL A 67 9.84 -5.59 8.47
N LYS A 68 10.25 -6.72 9.03
CA LYS A 68 9.66 -8.03 8.75
C LYS A 68 8.77 -8.48 9.90
N TYR A 69 7.70 -9.17 9.55
CA TYR A 69 6.73 -9.74 10.48
C TYR A 69 6.43 -11.17 10.07
N ARG A 70 5.93 -11.94 11.03
CA ARG A 70 5.31 -13.24 10.81
C ARG A 70 3.81 -13.12 11.03
N ARG A 71 3.05 -14.00 10.37
CA ARG A 71 1.63 -14.11 10.66
C ARG A 71 1.42 -14.44 12.13
N GLY A 72 0.47 -13.74 12.76
CA GLY A 72 0.18 -13.86 14.19
C GLY A 72 1.01 -12.94 15.09
N ASP A 73 2.01 -12.22 14.56
CA ASP A 73 2.66 -11.17 15.33
C ASP A 73 1.64 -10.09 15.71
N ALA A 74 1.66 -9.65 16.98
CA ALA A 74 0.80 -8.58 17.44
C ALA A 74 1.36 -7.22 16.97
N SER A 75 0.87 -6.75 15.82
CA SER A 75 1.25 -5.45 15.26
C SER A 75 0.09 -4.77 14.54
N VAL A 76 0.17 -3.45 14.40
CA VAL A 76 -0.79 -2.70 13.60
C VAL A 76 -0.76 -3.16 12.12
N VAL A 77 0.42 -3.54 11.62
CA VAL A 77 0.63 -3.93 10.22
C VAL A 77 -0.04 -5.26 9.90
N THR A 78 0.18 -6.28 10.74
CA THR A 78 -0.45 -7.60 10.58
C THR A 78 -1.97 -7.49 10.71
N THR A 79 -2.47 -6.68 11.65
CA THR A 79 -3.91 -6.40 11.79
C THR A 79 -4.51 -5.83 10.51
N MET A 80 -3.83 -4.87 9.87
CA MET A 80 -4.30 -4.24 8.63
C MET A 80 -4.31 -5.19 7.43
N VAL A 81 -3.28 -6.04 7.31
CA VAL A 81 -3.24 -7.09 6.28
C VAL A 81 -4.39 -8.08 6.50
N ASP A 82 -4.60 -8.53 7.74
CA ASP A 82 -5.68 -9.46 8.08
C ASP A 82 -7.06 -8.86 7.78
N GLN A 83 -7.26 -7.56 8.03
CA GLN A 83 -8.48 -6.83 7.66
C GLN A 83 -8.69 -6.76 6.14
N GLY A 84 -7.64 -6.46 5.37
CA GLY A 84 -7.70 -6.43 3.91
C GLY A 84 -8.05 -7.81 3.34
N VAL A 85 -7.40 -8.87 3.85
CA VAL A 85 -7.71 -10.27 3.51
C VAL A 85 -9.16 -10.60 3.82
N ALA A 86 -9.66 -10.23 5.01
CA ALA A 86 -11.04 -10.47 5.40
C ALA A 86 -12.03 -9.75 4.47
N CYS A 87 -11.70 -8.54 4.00
CA CYS A 87 -12.51 -7.83 3.00
C CYS A 87 -12.57 -8.58 1.68
N LEU A 88 -11.43 -9.03 1.14
CA LEU A 88 -11.42 -9.79 -0.11
C LEU A 88 -12.21 -11.11 0.01
N LYS A 89 -12.04 -11.83 1.11
CA LYS A 89 -12.77 -13.08 1.38
C LYS A 89 -14.28 -12.88 1.45
N ARG A 90 -14.74 -11.82 2.12
CA ARG A 90 -16.17 -11.49 2.21
C ARG A 90 -16.80 -11.28 0.84
N GLU A 91 -16.06 -10.66 -0.08
CA GLU A 91 -16.51 -10.40 -1.45
C GLU A 91 -16.21 -11.56 -2.42
N ASN A 92 -15.67 -12.69 -1.92
CA ASN A 92 -15.25 -13.84 -2.71
C ASN A 92 -14.25 -13.47 -3.84
N LEU A 93 -13.31 -12.58 -3.53
CA LEU A 93 -12.25 -12.12 -4.42
C LEU A 93 -10.91 -12.79 -4.07
N GLY A 94 -10.13 -13.12 -5.09
CA GLY A 94 -8.79 -13.70 -4.96
C GLY A 94 -7.87 -13.17 -6.05
N LEU A 95 -6.56 -13.29 -5.82
CA LEU A 95 -5.50 -12.94 -6.77
C LEU A 95 -5.06 -14.22 -7.49
N THR A 96 -4.97 -14.20 -8.82
CA THR A 96 -4.83 -15.43 -9.60
C THR A 96 -3.40 -15.97 -9.61
N GLY A 97 -2.39 -15.12 -9.44
CA GLY A 97 -1.00 -15.55 -9.33
C GLY A 97 -0.58 -15.93 -7.91
N ILE A 98 -1.47 -15.83 -6.92
CA ILE A 98 -1.24 -16.35 -5.57
C ILE A 98 -1.77 -17.78 -5.50
N THR A 99 -0.85 -18.73 -5.42
CA THR A 99 -1.17 -20.16 -5.52
C THR A 99 -1.85 -20.73 -4.28
N ASN A 100 -1.56 -20.15 -3.11
CA ASN A 100 -2.14 -20.53 -1.82
C ASN A 100 -3.21 -19.51 -1.39
N ASP A 101 -4.04 -19.84 -0.41
CA ASP A 101 -4.95 -18.84 0.18
C ASP A 101 -4.12 -17.69 0.76
N ILE A 102 -4.38 -16.45 0.30
CA ILE A 102 -3.69 -15.25 0.79
C ILE A 102 -3.81 -15.07 2.30
N ALA A 103 -4.86 -15.62 2.92
CA ALA A 103 -4.99 -15.63 4.38
C ALA A 103 -4.01 -16.55 5.09
N GLU A 104 -3.31 -17.42 4.37
CA GLU A 104 -2.30 -18.34 4.89
C GLU A 104 -0.87 -17.82 4.72
N TYR A 105 -0.69 -16.52 4.45
CA TYR A 105 0.63 -15.90 4.37
C TYR A 105 1.49 -16.25 5.59
N THR A 106 2.78 -16.50 5.38
CA THR A 106 3.71 -16.92 6.44
C THR A 106 4.63 -15.79 6.90
N SER A 107 4.91 -14.85 6.00
CA SER A 107 5.76 -13.69 6.24
C SER A 107 5.18 -12.43 5.62
N LEU A 108 5.49 -11.30 6.22
CA LEU A 108 5.15 -9.97 5.75
C LEU A 108 6.38 -9.06 5.86
N SER A 109 6.54 -8.14 4.93
CA SER A 109 7.45 -7.00 5.07
C SER A 109 6.70 -5.70 4.85
N MET A 110 7.07 -4.67 5.59
CA MET A 110 6.52 -3.32 5.44
C MET A 110 7.63 -2.37 5.04
N ALA A 111 7.37 -1.57 4.00
CA ALA A 111 8.11 -0.35 3.68
C ALA A 111 7.16 0.85 3.82
N THR A 112 7.71 2.05 3.90
CA THR A 112 6.92 3.28 3.81
C THR A 112 7.58 4.25 2.86
N ILE A 113 6.79 4.80 1.95
CA ILE A 113 7.23 5.82 1.00
C ILE A 113 6.52 7.12 1.34
N ARG A 114 7.30 8.17 1.60
CA ARG A 114 6.79 9.51 1.84
C ARG A 114 6.87 10.34 0.57
N TYR A 115 5.76 10.97 0.23
CA TYR A 115 5.64 11.86 -0.92
C TYR A 115 5.52 13.32 -0.47
N GLU A 116 6.16 14.24 -1.20
CA GLU A 116 5.97 15.67 -1.01
C GLU A 116 4.92 16.19 -1.99
N ALA A 117 3.92 16.92 -1.51
CA ALA A 117 2.91 17.51 -2.39
C ALA A 117 3.39 18.84 -3.02
N PRO A 118 2.88 19.22 -4.21
CA PRO A 118 2.02 18.41 -5.09
C PRO A 118 2.80 17.49 -6.03
N ASN A 119 4.11 17.70 -6.14
CA ASN A 119 4.95 17.16 -7.20
C ASN A 119 5.49 15.74 -6.94
N GLY A 120 5.17 15.17 -5.77
CA GLY A 120 5.51 13.81 -5.40
C GLY A 120 4.89 12.82 -6.36
N ARG A 121 5.72 11.95 -6.92
CA ARG A 121 5.33 10.98 -7.94
C ARG A 121 6.20 9.74 -7.84
N PHE A 122 5.68 8.61 -8.28
CA PHE A 122 6.43 7.37 -8.43
C PHE A 122 6.21 6.84 -9.84
N PRO A 123 7.27 6.70 -10.65
CA PRO A 123 7.13 6.27 -12.04
C PRO A 123 6.34 4.97 -12.19
N PRO A 124 5.60 4.79 -13.29
CA PRO A 124 4.95 3.52 -13.58
C PRO A 124 5.96 2.37 -13.60
N HIS A 125 5.68 1.31 -12.86
CA HIS A 125 6.52 0.12 -12.76
C HIS A 125 5.64 -1.12 -12.51
N VAL A 126 6.27 -2.29 -12.62
CA VAL A 126 5.70 -3.60 -12.27
C VAL A 126 6.56 -4.15 -11.15
N ASP A 127 5.94 -4.64 -10.09
CA ASP A 127 6.66 -5.33 -9.05
C ASP A 127 7.15 -6.70 -9.55
N HIS A 128 8.31 -7.12 -9.08
CA HIS A 128 8.93 -8.38 -9.48
C HIS A 128 9.02 -9.35 -8.29
N CYS A 129 7.93 -9.46 -7.52
CA CYS A 129 7.84 -10.24 -6.30
C CYS A 129 7.09 -11.55 -6.57
N LYS A 130 7.80 -12.68 -6.61
CA LYS A 130 7.19 -14.00 -6.86
C LYS A 130 6.28 -14.43 -5.71
N ASP A 131 5.10 -14.96 -6.04
CA ASP A 131 4.13 -15.54 -5.09
C ASP A 131 3.84 -14.59 -3.91
N SER A 132 3.65 -13.31 -4.23
CA SER A 132 3.52 -12.23 -3.25
C SER A 132 2.40 -11.28 -3.63
N ALA A 133 1.59 -10.91 -2.65
CA ALA A 133 0.61 -9.84 -2.78
C ALA A 133 1.13 -8.58 -2.09
N VAL A 134 0.78 -7.42 -2.63
CA VAL A 134 1.04 -6.12 -2.01
C VAL A 134 -0.26 -5.58 -1.41
N PHE A 135 -0.16 -5.14 -0.15
CA PHE A 135 -1.17 -4.34 0.53
C PHE A 135 -0.62 -2.93 0.67
N LEU A 136 -1.11 -2.00 -0.15
CA LEU A 136 -0.68 -0.62 -0.17
C LEU A 136 -1.73 0.25 0.50
N VAL A 137 -1.40 0.81 1.66
CA VAL A 137 -2.26 1.70 2.44
C VAL A 137 -1.82 3.16 2.21
N SER A 138 -2.79 4.06 2.08
CA SER A 138 -2.54 5.51 1.98
C SER A 138 -2.85 6.23 3.30
N LEU A 139 -1.98 7.18 3.68
CA LEU A 139 -2.18 8.07 4.83
C LEU A 139 -1.91 9.53 4.40
N GLY A 140 -2.75 10.45 4.87
CA GLY A 140 -2.58 11.89 4.66
C GLY A 140 -3.30 12.40 3.42
N ARG A 141 -2.56 13.01 2.48
CA ARG A 141 -3.18 13.61 1.29
C ARG A 141 -3.51 12.55 0.24
N SER A 142 -4.54 12.80 -0.55
CA SER A 142 -4.91 11.93 -1.66
C SER A 142 -3.78 11.84 -2.70
N ALA A 143 -3.49 10.60 -3.12
CA ALA A 143 -2.58 10.33 -4.22
C ALA A 143 -3.38 10.07 -5.51
N ASN A 144 -3.00 10.70 -6.61
CA ASN A 144 -3.54 10.40 -7.93
C ASN A 144 -2.81 9.16 -8.47
N PHE A 145 -3.50 8.02 -8.44
CA PHE A 145 -2.93 6.71 -8.71
C PHE A 145 -3.36 6.21 -10.09
N MET A 146 -2.44 5.53 -10.78
CA MET A 146 -2.71 4.86 -12.04
C MET A 146 -2.45 3.36 -11.92
N VAL A 147 -3.30 2.57 -12.56
CA VAL A 147 -3.15 1.11 -12.69
C VAL A 147 -3.50 0.67 -14.12
N ARG A 148 -2.78 -0.31 -14.66
CA ARG A 148 -3.11 -1.03 -15.88
C ARG A 148 -2.74 -2.51 -15.74
N GLY A 149 -3.71 -3.39 -15.97
CA GLY A 149 -3.47 -4.85 -16.01
C GLY A 149 -2.60 -5.25 -17.21
N ARG A 150 -1.96 -6.43 -17.15
CA ARG A 150 -1.02 -6.91 -18.17
C ARG A 150 -1.58 -6.93 -19.59
N GLU A 151 -2.82 -7.38 -19.74
CA GLU A 151 -3.50 -7.51 -21.04
C GLU A 151 -4.48 -6.35 -21.31
N GLU A 152 -4.54 -5.38 -20.40
CA GLU A 152 -5.41 -4.22 -20.55
C GLU A 152 -4.71 -3.11 -21.34
N THR A 153 -5.41 -2.49 -22.29
CA THR A 153 -4.92 -1.31 -23.01
C THR A 153 -5.24 -0.01 -22.28
N GLU A 154 -6.32 0.01 -21.50
CA GLU A 154 -6.80 1.18 -20.78
C GLU A 154 -6.07 1.37 -19.43
N VAL A 155 -5.60 2.58 -19.17
CA VAL A 155 -5.08 2.99 -17.87
C VAL A 155 -6.21 3.50 -17.00
N ARG A 156 -6.46 2.82 -15.89
CA ARG A 156 -7.44 3.23 -14.88
C ARG A 156 -6.79 4.21 -13.92
N ARG A 157 -7.45 5.34 -13.68
CA ARG A 157 -7.00 6.37 -12.75
C ARG A 157 -8.02 6.58 -11.65
N PHE A 158 -7.53 6.73 -10.43
CA PHE A 158 -8.37 7.01 -9.27
C PHE A 158 -7.55 7.69 -8.19
N GLN A 159 -8.24 8.38 -7.30
CA GLN A 159 -7.62 8.90 -6.08
C GLN A 159 -7.57 7.80 -5.03
N LEU A 160 -6.41 7.63 -4.41
CA LEU A 160 -6.20 6.82 -3.22
C LEU A 160 -6.18 7.76 -2.00
N GLN A 161 -7.27 7.76 -1.24
CA GLN A 161 -7.51 8.68 -0.13
C GLN A 161 -6.91 8.15 1.17
N SER A 162 -6.78 9.00 2.19
CA SER A 162 -6.29 8.56 3.51
C SER A 162 -7.19 7.48 4.09
N GLY A 163 -6.60 6.35 4.45
CA GLY A 163 -7.29 5.18 4.96
C GLY A 163 -7.78 4.19 3.90
N ASP A 164 -7.60 4.48 2.61
CA ASP A 164 -7.82 3.49 1.57
C ASP A 164 -6.67 2.46 1.53
N ALA A 165 -6.99 1.26 1.05
CA ALA A 165 -6.01 0.22 0.75
C ALA A 165 -6.17 -0.29 -0.69
N LEU A 166 -5.05 -0.52 -1.37
CA LEU A 166 -4.98 -1.23 -2.63
C LEU A 166 -4.36 -2.61 -2.37
N VAL A 167 -5.00 -3.66 -2.87
CA VAL A 167 -4.50 -5.04 -2.76
C VAL A 167 -4.31 -5.60 -4.15
N PHE A 168 -3.11 -6.08 -4.46
CA PHE A 168 -2.82 -6.59 -5.79
C PHE A 168 -1.74 -7.67 -5.80
N ASP A 169 -1.71 -8.42 -6.89
CA ASP A 169 -0.68 -9.41 -7.18
C ASP A 169 0.59 -8.72 -7.70
N ALA A 170 1.69 -8.89 -6.96
CA ALA A 170 2.97 -8.23 -7.24
C ALA A 170 3.92 -9.11 -8.07
N SER A 171 3.41 -10.20 -8.64
CA SER A 171 4.16 -11.10 -9.51
C SER A 171 4.42 -10.47 -10.88
N THR A 172 5.51 -10.93 -11.51
CA THR A 172 5.82 -10.53 -12.89
C THR A 172 4.75 -11.04 -13.86
N GLU A 173 4.13 -12.17 -13.52
CA GLU A 173 3.06 -12.82 -14.27
C GLU A 173 1.78 -11.99 -14.29
N ALA A 174 1.38 -11.42 -13.15
CA ALA A 174 0.26 -10.49 -13.07
C ALA A 174 0.50 -9.21 -13.88
N GLY A 175 1.76 -8.77 -13.97
CA GLY A 175 2.19 -7.69 -14.86
C GLY A 175 1.46 -6.38 -14.62
N LEU A 176 1.07 -6.10 -13.37
CA LEU A 176 0.29 -4.92 -13.01
C LEU A 176 1.16 -3.67 -13.05
N LEU A 177 1.02 -2.87 -14.11
CA LEU A 177 1.68 -1.58 -14.21
C LEU A 177 0.96 -0.58 -13.32
N HIS A 178 1.68 0.02 -12.37
CA HIS A 178 1.09 0.97 -11.43
C HIS A 178 2.07 2.08 -11.04
N GLY A 179 1.52 3.21 -10.56
CA GLY A 179 2.32 4.36 -10.17
C GLY A 179 1.52 5.50 -9.55
N VAL A 180 2.25 6.46 -8.97
CA VAL A 180 1.70 7.69 -8.40
C VAL A 180 1.99 8.84 -9.37
N GLU A 181 0.96 9.43 -9.95
CA GLU A 181 1.10 10.53 -10.92
C GLU A 181 1.35 11.87 -10.21
N SER A 182 0.68 12.12 -9.09
CA SER A 182 0.84 13.33 -8.25
C SER A 182 0.21 13.16 -6.87
N ILE A 183 0.46 14.12 -5.97
CA ILE A 183 -0.23 14.24 -4.67
C ILE A 183 -1.05 15.54 -4.66
N ASP A 184 -2.26 15.48 -4.12
CA ASP A 184 -3.12 16.66 -4.04
C ASP A 184 -2.54 17.75 -3.11
N VAL A 185 -2.89 19.01 -3.40
CA VAL A 185 -2.62 20.15 -2.51
C VAL A 185 -3.56 20.10 -1.29
N ALA A 186 -3.17 20.78 -0.20
CA ALA A 186 -4.04 20.97 0.96
C ALA A 186 -5.06 22.06 0.70
#